data_AF-A0A7K9RKA7-F1
#
_entry.id   AF-A0A7K9RKA7-F1
#
_cell.length_a   1.000
_cell.length_b   1.000
_cell.length_c   1.000
_cell.angle_alpha   90.00
_cell.angle_beta   90.00
_cell.angle_gamma   90.00
#
_symmetry.space_group_name_H-M   'P 1'
#
loop_
_entity.id
_entity.type
_entity.pdbx_description
1 polymer ?
#
loop_
_entity_poly.entity_id
_entity_poly.type
_entity_poly.pdbx_seq_one_letter_code
_entity_poly.pdbx_strand_id
1 'polypeptide(L)'
;LQPLFKMSYSCSKVGDPHPGQPYKGGNFRAFLPDNPAGLKTAKLLKKAFERGLTFQIKSCNGEERVTWAFIPHKTSWDGGKARNGYPDPHYLHEVGTIL
;
A
#
# COMPACT_ATOMS: atom_id res chain seq x y z
N LEU A 1 6.69 15.73 2.17
CA LEU A 1 6.15 14.36 2.38
C LEU A 1 7.32 13.45 2.72
N GLN A 2 7.09 12.39 3.48
CA GLN A 2 8.10 11.37 3.77
C GLN A 2 7.72 10.05 3.09
N PRO A 3 8.68 9.27 2.57
CA PRO A 3 8.41 7.93 2.08
C PRO A 3 8.03 7.04 3.27
N LEU A 4 6.82 6.48 3.24
CA LEU A 4 6.31 5.66 4.33
C LEU A 4 6.85 4.23 4.26
N PHE A 5 6.90 3.65 3.06
CA PHE A 5 7.45 2.33 2.81
C PHE A 5 8.15 2.31 1.45
N LYS A 6 9.25 1.57 1.36
CA LYS A 6 9.83 1.07 0.10
C LYS A 6 9.93 -0.43 0.27
N MET A 7 9.02 -1.17 -0.33
CA MET A 7 9.00 -2.63 -0.23
C MET A 7 9.20 -3.24 -1.61
N SER A 8 10.23 -4.08 -1.72
CA SER A 8 10.49 -4.92 -2.87
C SER A 8 10.06 -6.34 -2.49
N TYR A 9 8.96 -6.81 -3.06
CA TYR A 9 8.58 -8.22 -2.93
C TYR A 9 9.30 -9.01 -4.02
N SER A 10 10.01 -10.08 -3.64
CA SER A 10 10.52 -11.10 -4.56
C SER A 10 9.95 -12.48 -4.16
N CYS A 11 9.84 -13.36 -5.17
CA CYS A 11 8.94 -14.51 -5.24
C CYS A 11 9.18 -15.63 -4.20
N SER A 12 8.07 -16.27 -3.79
CA SER A 12 7.86 -17.61 -3.21
C SER A 12 8.26 -17.87 -1.75
N LYS A 13 7.30 -17.81 -0.81
CA LYS A 13 7.32 -18.71 0.38
C LYS A 13 5.92 -19.01 0.94
N VAL A 14 5.76 -20.29 1.31
CA VAL A 14 4.70 -20.95 2.10
C VAL A 14 3.98 -19.99 3.06
N GLY A 15 2.68 -19.81 2.83
CA GLY A 15 1.80 -18.88 3.56
C GLY A 15 0.83 -18.12 2.65
N ASP A 16 1.02 -18.23 1.33
CA ASP A 16 0.18 -17.57 0.33
C ASP A 16 -1.20 -18.20 0.15
N PRO A 17 -2.23 -17.43 -0.25
CA PRO A 17 -3.58 -17.95 -0.52
C PRO A 17 -3.61 -19.02 -1.62
N HIS A 18 -2.60 -19.09 -2.49
CA HIS A 18 -2.42 -20.14 -3.49
C HIS A 18 -1.06 -20.85 -3.28
N PRO A 19 -0.97 -21.79 -2.33
CA PRO A 19 0.26 -22.50 -2.04
C PRO A 19 0.80 -23.20 -3.30
N GLY A 20 2.02 -22.85 -3.71
CA GLY A 20 2.71 -23.46 -4.85
C GLY A 20 2.56 -22.71 -6.18
N GLN A 21 1.71 -21.68 -6.27
CA GLN A 21 1.63 -20.83 -7.45
C GLN A 21 2.60 -19.63 -7.33
N PRO A 22 3.54 -19.44 -8.26
CA PRO A 22 4.45 -18.30 -8.21
C PRO A 22 3.70 -17.02 -8.59
N TYR A 23 3.93 -15.96 -7.82
CA TYR A 23 3.43 -14.62 -8.12
C TYR A 23 4.59 -13.65 -8.35
N LYS A 24 4.39 -12.67 -9.22
CA LYS A 24 5.34 -11.57 -9.38
C LYS A 24 5.16 -10.56 -8.26
N GLY A 25 6.23 -10.30 -7.53
CA GLY A 25 6.29 -9.18 -6.60
C GLY A 25 6.35 -7.82 -7.32
N GLY A 26 6.53 -6.76 -6.54
CA GLY A 26 6.56 -5.40 -7.05
C GLY A 26 7.36 -4.45 -6.17
N ASN A 27 7.59 -3.24 -6.69
CA ASN A 27 8.15 -2.14 -5.92
C ASN A 27 7.04 -1.16 -5.55
N PHE A 28 6.76 -1.08 -4.26
CA PHE A 28 5.69 -0.24 -3.72
C PHE A 28 6.28 0.92 -2.93
N ARG A 29 5.83 2.13 -3.25
CA ARG A 29 6.20 3.36 -2.55
C ARG A 29 4.97 4.21 -2.29
N ALA A 30 4.83 4.68 -1.06
CA ALA A 30 3.76 5.56 -0.64
C ALA A 30 4.28 6.74 0.17
N PHE A 31 3.52 7.83 0.19
CA PHE A 31 3.88 9.10 0.81
C PHE A 31 2.84 9.52 1.84
N LEU A 32 3.32 10.12 2.93
CA LEU A 32 2.49 10.80 3.91
C LEU A 32 3.04 12.21 4.17
N PRO A 33 2.18 13.17 4.56
CA PRO A 33 2.67 14.45 5.03
C PRO A 33 3.49 14.26 6.31
N ASP A 34 4.53 15.08 6.44
CA ASP A 34 5.36 15.08 7.64
C ASP A 34 4.75 16.02 8.68
N ASN A 35 3.67 15.54 9.29
CA ASN A 35 2.94 16.25 10.33
C ASN A 35 2.29 15.23 11.31
N PRO A 36 1.75 15.68 12.45
CA PRO A 36 1.21 14.77 13.46
C PRO A 36 0.10 13.84 12.95
N ALA A 37 -0.74 14.30 12.02
CA ALA A 37 -1.79 13.48 11.42
C ALA A 37 -1.19 12.39 10.52
N GLY A 38 -0.22 12.74 9.67
CA GLY A 38 0.53 11.77 8.86
C GLY A 38 1.27 10.74 9.71
N LEU A 39 1.91 11.16 10.80
CA LEU A 39 2.59 10.23 11.73
C LEU A 39 1.61 9.27 12.42
N LYS A 40 0.39 9.70 12.75
CA LYS A 40 -0.66 8.81 13.27
C LYS A 40 -1.08 7.78 12.22
N THR A 41 -1.36 8.23 10.99
CA THR A 41 -1.70 7.33 9.87
C THR A 41 -0.57 6.35 9.56
N ALA A 42 0.70 6.76 9.64
CA ALA A 42 1.86 5.90 9.47
C ALA A 42 1.86 4.70 10.45
N LYS A 43 1.53 4.96 11.72
CA LYS A 43 1.44 3.91 12.76
C LYS A 43 0.32 2.91 12.46
N LEU A 44 -0.82 3.37 11.96
CA LEU A 44 -1.94 2.51 11.58
C LEU A 44 -1.58 1.65 10.36
N LEU A 45 -0.98 2.25 9.34
CA LEU A 45 -0.53 1.53 8.14
C LEU A 45 0.54 0.49 8.47
N LYS A 46 1.45 0.77 9.42
CA LYS A 46 2.40 -0.23 9.91
C LYS A 46 1.70 -1.43 10.55
N LYS A 47 0.68 -1.21 11.40
CA LYS A 47 -0.11 -2.30 11.99
C LYS A 47 -0.89 -3.08 10.93
N ALA A 48 -1.45 -2.41 9.93
CA ALA A 48 -2.14 -3.05 8.82
C ALA A 48 -1.19 -3.94 8.00
N PHE A 49 0.04 -3.48 7.80
CA PHE A 49 1.09 -4.24 7.13
C PHE A 49 1.48 -5.49 7.93
N GLU A 50 1.72 -5.36 9.23
CA GLU A 50 2.01 -6.48 10.14
C GLU A 50 0.88 -7.53 10.18
N ARG A 51 -0.36 -7.10 9.92
CA ARG A 51 -1.55 -7.97 9.83
C ARG A 51 -1.83 -8.52 8.43
N GLY A 52 -0.98 -8.23 7.44
CA GLY A 52 -1.17 -8.69 6.06
C GLY A 52 -2.31 -8.00 5.30
N LEU A 53 -2.76 -6.82 5.73
CA LEU A 53 -3.89 -6.10 5.13
C LEU A 53 -3.49 -5.11 4.03
N THR A 54 -2.19 -4.82 3.88
CA THR A 54 -1.69 -3.79 2.95
C THR A 54 -1.67 -4.24 1.50
N PHE A 55 -1.41 -5.53 1.26
CA PHE A 55 -1.22 -6.10 -0.07
C PHE A 55 -2.13 -7.30 -0.27
N GLN A 56 -2.39 -7.62 -1.52
CA GLN A 56 -3.11 -8.82 -1.92
C GLN A 56 -2.52 -9.37 -3.22
N ILE A 57 -2.78 -10.64 -3.49
CA ILE A 57 -2.45 -11.25 -4.78
C ILE A 57 -3.65 -11.09 -5.71
N LYS A 58 -3.43 -10.57 -6.91
CA LYS A 58 -4.43 -10.49 -7.98
C LYS A 58 -3.92 -11.22 -9.22
N SER A 59 -4.82 -12.00 -9.84
CA SER A 59 -4.56 -12.61 -11.14
C SER A 59 -4.94 -11.63 -12.26
N CYS A 60 -4.00 -11.39 -13.18
CA CYS A 60 -4.20 -10.56 -14.36
C CYS A 60 -3.63 -11.30 -15.57
N ASN A 61 -4.49 -11.64 -16.54
CA ASN A 61 -4.11 -12.39 -17.75
C ASN A 61 -3.36 -13.71 -17.45
N GLY A 62 -3.80 -14.46 -16.44
CA GLY A 62 -3.19 -15.73 -16.03
C GLY A 62 -1.92 -15.58 -15.20
N GLU A 63 -1.51 -14.35 -14.87
CA GLU A 63 -0.34 -14.07 -14.07
C GLU A 63 -0.73 -13.51 -12.70
N GLU A 64 -0.23 -14.14 -11.64
CA GLU A 64 -0.43 -13.65 -10.27
C GLU A 64 0.57 -12.54 -9.94
N ARG A 65 0.07 -11.43 -9.38
CA ARG A 65 0.89 -10.30 -8.99
C ARG A 65 0.47 -9.76 -7.63
N VAL A 66 1.46 -9.34 -6.84
CA VAL A 66 1.18 -8.51 -5.66
C VAL A 66 0.63 -7.17 -6.12
N THR A 67 -0.45 -6.71 -5.51
CA THR A 67 -1.00 -5.36 -5.68
C THR A 67 -1.30 -4.75 -4.32
N TRP A 68 -1.53 -3.44 -4.28
CA TRP A 68 -2.22 -2.83 -3.13
C TRP A 68 -3.56 -3.56 -2.89
N ALA A 69 -3.89 -3.76 -1.61
CA ALA A 69 -5.20 -4.24 -1.20
C ALA A 69 -6.22 -3.09 -1.25
N PHE A 70 -7.17 -3.07 -0.30
CA PHE A 70 -8.24 -2.06 -0.26
C PHE A 70 -7.83 -0.74 0.41
N ILE A 71 -6.71 -0.69 1.12
CA ILE A 71 -6.24 0.53 1.80
C ILE A 71 -5.64 1.48 0.75
N PRO A 72 -6.18 2.71 0.57
CA PRO A 72 -5.66 3.65 -0.41
C PRO A 72 -4.29 4.17 0.01
N HIS A 73 -3.38 4.31 -0.96
CA HIS A 73 -2.03 4.81 -0.75
C HIS A 73 -1.73 5.97 -1.71
N LYS A 74 -1.02 6.99 -1.23
CA LYS A 74 -0.51 8.07 -2.08
C LYS A 74 0.81 7.68 -2.72
N THR A 75 0.80 7.36 -4.00
CA THR A 75 1.97 6.92 -4.78
C THR A 75 2.63 8.03 -5.58
N SER A 76 2.06 9.24 -5.60
CA SER A 76 2.64 10.44 -6.21
C SER A 76 2.80 11.56 -5.18
N TRP A 77 3.76 12.45 -5.43
CA TRP A 77 3.92 13.68 -4.65
C TRP A 77 2.95 14.78 -5.10
N ASP A 78 2.49 14.71 -6.35
CA ASP A 78 1.73 15.75 -7.02
C ASP A 78 0.52 15.19 -7.81
N GLY A 79 -0.24 16.10 -8.44
CA GLY A 79 -1.36 15.74 -9.32
C GLY A 79 -2.66 15.40 -8.59
N GLY A 80 -2.69 15.60 -7.27
CA GLY A 80 -3.88 15.43 -6.43
C GLY A 80 -4.46 14.01 -6.45
N LYS A 81 -5.72 13.88 -6.02
CA LYS A 81 -6.42 12.60 -5.91
C LYS A 81 -6.42 11.80 -7.22
N ALA A 82 -6.58 12.47 -8.37
CA ALA A 82 -6.61 11.84 -9.69
C ALA A 82 -5.32 11.07 -10.05
N ARG A 83 -4.16 11.49 -9.51
CA ARG A 83 -2.87 10.81 -9.73
C ARG A 83 -2.37 10.05 -8.50
N ASN A 84 -3.25 9.72 -7.56
CA ASN A 84 -2.88 9.14 -6.26
C ASN A 84 -1.81 9.99 -5.54
N GLY A 85 -1.89 11.32 -5.66
CA GLY A 85 -0.93 12.25 -5.09
C GLY A 85 -1.57 13.38 -4.29
N TYR A 86 -0.75 14.39 -3.99
CA TYR A 86 -1.16 15.58 -3.26
C TYR A 86 -1.33 16.79 -4.19
N PRO A 87 -2.07 17.84 -3.79
CA PRO A 87 -2.87 17.95 -2.57
C PRO A 87 -4.11 17.03 -2.59
N ASP A 88 -4.44 16.47 -1.43
CA ASP A 88 -5.69 15.74 -1.19
C ASP A 88 -6.03 15.91 0.30
N PRO A 89 -6.93 16.85 0.65
CA PRO A 89 -7.22 17.17 2.04
C PRO A 89 -8.01 16.05 2.76
N HIS A 90 -8.67 15.15 2.04
CA HIS A 90 -9.53 14.12 2.63
C HIS A 90 -8.80 12.79 2.86
N TYR A 91 -7.67 12.57 2.20
CA TYR A 91 -6.96 11.29 2.23
C TYR A 91 -6.67 10.74 3.64
N LEU A 92 -6.14 11.56 4.57
CA LEU A 92 -5.82 11.06 5.91
C LEU A 92 -7.08 10.65 6.70
N HIS A 93 -8.19 11.36 6.48
CA HIS A 93 -9.48 11.02 7.07
C HIS A 93 -10.03 9.72 6.48
N GLU A 94 -10.03 9.59 5.15
CA GLU A 94 -10.45 8.38 4.45
C GLU A 94 -9.67 7.15 4.95
N VAL A 95 -8.34 7.23 5.03
CA VAL A 95 -7.52 6.14 5.56
C VAL A 95 -7.84 5.85 7.03
N GLY A 96 -8.05 6.88 7.84
CA GLY A 96 -8.45 6.72 9.25
C GLY A 96 -9.81 6.05 9.44
N THR A 97 -10.73 6.14 8.47
CA THR A 97 -12.00 5.40 8.53
C THR A 97 -11.88 3.92 8.15
N ILE A 98 -10.81 3.54 7.48
CA ILE A 98 -10.56 2.17 7.00
C ILE A 98 -9.77 1.35 8.02
N LEU A 99 -8.89 1.99 8.80
CA LEU A 99 -7.91 1.35 9.70
C LEU A 99 -8.30 1.45 11.18
#